data_AF-A0A453AN89-F1
#
_entry.id   AF-A0A453AN89-F1
#
_cell.length_a   1.000
_cell.length_b   1.000
_cell.length_c   1.000
_cell.angle_alpha   90.00
_cell.angle_beta   90.00
_cell.angle_gamma   90.00
#
_symmetry.space_group_name_H-M   'P 1'
#
loop_
_entity.id
_entity.type
_entity.pdbx_description
1 polymer ?
#
loop_
_entity_poly.entity_id
_entity_poly.type
_entity_poly.pdbx_seq_one_letter_code
_entity_poly.pdbx_strand_id
1 'polypeptide(L)'
;VTINYLLGNLGKTYADTVGVVDLGGGSVQMAYAIPEKDAEKAPKPADGEESYVKKLFLKGTTYHLYVHSYLRYGLLAARAEILKAGNANGYSNCVLAGHQGQYKYGGNTFEASAAPSGSSFSECRADVVKALKVDEACTHMKCSFGGIWNGGGGAGQKNLFVASFFFDR
;
A
#
# COMPACT_ATOMS: atom_id res chain seq x y z
N VAL A 1 -1.77 6.44 -15.50
CA VAL A 1 -2.03 6.81 -16.93
C VAL A 1 -1.84 5.63 -17.87
N THR A 2 -0.67 4.96 -17.86
CA THR A 2 -0.33 3.85 -18.77
C THR A 2 -1.42 2.79 -18.94
N ILE A 3 -1.91 2.20 -17.83
CA ILE A 3 -2.94 1.15 -17.89
C ILE A 3 -4.21 1.63 -18.60
N ASN A 4 -4.72 2.80 -18.21
CA ASN A 4 -5.93 3.36 -18.84
C ASN A 4 -5.69 3.83 -20.29
N TYR A 5 -4.46 4.16 -20.68
CA TYR A 5 -4.13 4.40 -22.08
C TYR A 5 -4.21 3.11 -22.89
N LEU A 6 -3.56 2.03 -22.42
CA LEU A 6 -3.53 0.72 -23.09
C LEU A 6 -4.93 0.10 -23.20
N LEU A 7 -5.77 0.27 -22.18
CA LEU A 7 -7.16 -0.20 -22.18
C LEU A 7 -8.13 0.73 -22.93
N GLY A 8 -7.65 1.85 -23.48
CA GLY A 8 -8.49 2.80 -24.22
C GLY A 8 -9.56 3.48 -23.33
N ASN A 9 -9.28 3.69 -22.05
CA ASN A 9 -10.21 4.28 -21.08
C ASN A 9 -10.03 5.80 -20.89
N LEU A 10 -8.91 6.37 -21.36
CA LEU A 10 -8.72 7.83 -21.32
C LEU A 10 -9.73 8.54 -22.23
N GLY A 11 -10.36 9.60 -21.71
CA GLY A 11 -11.46 10.33 -22.35
C GLY A 11 -12.86 9.82 -21.94
N LYS A 12 -12.95 8.70 -21.22
CA LYS A 12 -14.21 8.19 -20.64
C LYS A 12 -14.43 8.74 -19.23
N THR A 13 -15.55 8.39 -18.59
CA THR A 13 -15.82 8.84 -17.22
C THR A 13 -14.87 8.18 -16.22
N TYR A 14 -14.71 8.75 -15.02
CA TYR A 14 -13.86 8.16 -13.98
C TYR A 14 -14.28 6.72 -13.61
N ALA A 15 -15.58 6.42 -13.71
CA ALA A 15 -16.15 5.11 -13.41
C ALA A 15 -15.72 4.02 -14.42
N ASP A 16 -15.31 4.43 -15.63
CA ASP A 16 -14.83 3.53 -16.69
C ASP A 16 -13.32 3.26 -16.58
N THR A 17 -12.63 3.94 -15.67
CA THR A 17 -11.19 3.77 -15.48
C THR A 17 -10.87 2.57 -14.60
N VAL A 18 -9.64 2.09 -14.71
CA VAL A 18 -9.07 1.03 -13.88
C VAL A 18 -8.08 1.65 -12.90
N GLY A 19 -8.25 1.38 -11.61
CA GLY A 19 -7.30 1.73 -10.56
C GLY A 19 -6.04 0.87 -10.65
N VAL A 20 -4.92 1.37 -10.12
CA VAL A 20 -3.63 0.69 -10.16
C VAL A 20 -3.09 0.55 -8.75
N VAL A 21 -2.63 -0.66 -8.42
CA VAL A 21 -1.83 -0.93 -7.23
C VAL A 21 -0.47 -1.42 -7.69
N ASP A 22 0.60 -0.78 -7.23
CA ASP A 22 1.97 -1.13 -7.63
C ASP A 22 2.79 -1.49 -6.41
N LEU A 23 3.21 -2.77 -6.31
CA LEU A 23 4.05 -3.24 -5.22
C LEU A 23 5.51 -3.18 -5.65
N GLY A 24 6.17 -2.08 -5.32
CA GLY A 24 7.61 -1.93 -5.49
C GLY A 24 8.41 -2.60 -4.36
N GLY A 25 9.73 -2.43 -4.39
CA GLY A 25 10.62 -2.95 -3.34
C GLY A 25 10.49 -2.19 -2.02
N GLY A 26 10.44 -0.85 -2.09
CA GLY A 26 10.44 0.03 -0.91
C GLY A 26 9.07 0.54 -0.47
N SER A 27 8.10 0.57 -1.37
CA SER A 27 6.78 1.13 -1.15
C SER A 27 5.73 0.39 -1.98
N VAL A 28 4.46 0.53 -1.58
CA VAL A 28 3.31 0.17 -2.41
C VAL A 28 2.54 1.43 -2.77
N GLN A 29 2.11 1.57 -4.03
CA GLN A 29 1.31 2.70 -4.49
C GLN A 29 -0.13 2.27 -4.73
N MET A 30 -1.07 3.18 -4.47
CA MET A 30 -2.46 3.10 -4.90
C MET A 30 -2.79 4.36 -5.69
N ALA A 31 -3.34 4.19 -6.89
CA ALA A 31 -3.82 5.30 -7.71
C ALA A 31 -5.12 4.94 -8.42
N TYR A 32 -6.17 5.75 -8.25
CA TYR A 32 -7.44 5.54 -8.94
C TYR A 32 -8.22 6.85 -9.09
N ALA A 33 -9.13 6.91 -10.06
CA ALA A 33 -9.92 8.11 -10.31
C ALA A 33 -11.12 8.18 -9.35
N ILE A 34 -11.36 9.38 -8.81
CA ILE A 34 -12.44 9.70 -7.87
C ILE A 34 -13.32 10.81 -8.45
N PRO A 35 -14.60 10.93 -8.05
CA PRO A 35 -15.43 12.04 -8.47
C PRO A 35 -14.95 13.35 -7.82
N GLU A 36 -15.20 14.49 -8.49
CA GLU A 36 -14.77 15.82 -8.03
C GLU A 36 -15.23 16.12 -6.60
N LYS A 37 -16.47 15.75 -6.24
CA LYS A 37 -17.03 15.91 -4.89
C LYS A 37 -16.22 15.21 -3.78
N ASP A 38 -15.51 14.14 -4.09
CA ASP A 38 -14.68 13.41 -3.12
C ASP A 38 -13.26 14.00 -3.09
N ALA A 39 -12.79 14.50 -4.24
CA ALA A 39 -11.55 15.26 -4.33
C ALA A 39 -11.60 16.58 -3.54
N GLU A 40 -12.74 17.29 -3.55
CA GLU A 40 -12.96 18.50 -2.75
C GLU A 40 -12.93 18.25 -1.24
N LYS A 41 -13.22 17.02 -0.82
CA LYS A 41 -13.20 16.58 0.58
C LYS A 41 -11.85 15.96 0.99
N ALA A 42 -10.87 15.93 0.08
CA ALA A 42 -9.57 15.38 0.37
C ALA A 42 -8.93 16.12 1.55
N PRO A 43 -8.30 15.41 2.50
CA PRO A 43 -7.52 16.04 3.55
C PRO A 43 -6.45 16.95 2.95
N LYS A 44 -6.26 18.13 3.54
CA LYS A 44 -5.14 18.99 3.18
C LYS A 44 -3.84 18.31 3.64
N PRO A 45 -2.81 18.24 2.79
CA PRO A 45 -1.52 17.70 3.21
C PRO A 45 -0.94 18.55 4.34
N ALA A 46 -0.25 17.92 5.28
CA ALA A 46 0.61 18.64 6.22
C ALA A 46 1.82 19.23 5.49
N ASP A 47 2.54 20.15 6.14
CA ASP A 47 3.73 20.78 5.54
C ASP A 47 4.76 19.72 5.14
N GLY A 48 5.11 19.69 3.85
CA GLY A 48 6.06 18.73 3.29
C GLY A 48 5.46 17.40 2.81
N GLU A 49 4.16 17.17 2.98
CA GLU A 49 3.46 15.99 2.46
C GLU A 49 2.91 16.21 1.04
N GLU A 50 2.86 15.14 0.23
CA GLU A 50 2.20 15.19 -1.08
C GLU A 50 0.68 15.25 -0.92
N SER A 51 0.03 16.06 -1.77
CA SER A 51 -1.43 16.04 -1.90
C SER A 51 -1.92 14.64 -2.28
N TYR A 52 -2.96 14.17 -1.60
CA TYR A 52 -3.67 12.93 -1.94
C TYR A 52 -4.32 12.97 -3.32
N VAL A 53 -4.60 14.16 -3.86
CA VAL A 53 -5.30 14.31 -5.14
C VAL A 53 -4.42 15.01 -6.16
N LYS A 54 -4.26 14.38 -7.32
CA LYS A 54 -3.67 14.98 -8.53
C LYS A 54 -4.76 15.20 -9.58
N LYS A 55 -4.88 16.43 -10.08
CA LYS A 55 -5.80 16.78 -11.17
C LYS A 55 -5.07 16.65 -12.50
N LEU A 56 -5.62 15.88 -13.44
CA LEU A 56 -5.07 15.69 -14.79
C LEU A 56 -6.14 15.95 -15.85
N PHE A 57 -5.76 16.55 -16.97
CA PHE A 57 -6.62 16.68 -18.15
C PHE A 57 -6.09 15.77 -19.26
N LEU A 58 -6.87 14.75 -19.63
CA LEU A 58 -6.45 13.71 -20.58
C LEU A 58 -7.58 13.44 -21.58
N LYS A 59 -7.28 13.58 -22.88
CA LYS A 59 -8.23 13.34 -23.99
C LYS A 59 -9.60 14.03 -23.81
N GLY A 60 -9.60 15.30 -23.39
CA GLY A 60 -10.84 16.08 -23.24
C GLY A 60 -11.55 15.89 -21.89
N THR A 61 -11.05 15.02 -21.01
CA THR A 61 -11.66 14.75 -19.71
C THR A 61 -10.72 15.16 -18.57
N THR A 62 -11.27 15.85 -17.58
CA THR A 62 -10.59 16.13 -16.30
C THR A 62 -10.77 14.95 -15.35
N TYR A 63 -9.68 14.40 -14.86
CA TYR A 63 -9.65 13.36 -13.84
C TYR A 63 -9.09 13.92 -12.53
N HIS A 64 -9.75 13.58 -11.43
CA HIS A 64 -9.19 13.72 -10.08
C HIS A 64 -8.70 12.35 -9.65
N LEU A 65 -7.39 12.20 -9.48
CA LEU A 65 -6.77 10.95 -9.11
C LEU A 65 -6.42 10.98 -7.63
N TYR A 66 -7.02 10.09 -6.84
CA TYR A 66 -6.43 9.72 -5.57
C TYR A 66 -5.10 9.03 -5.85
N VAL A 67 -4.05 9.46 -5.16
CA VAL A 67 -2.71 8.86 -5.21
C VAL A 67 -2.15 8.80 -3.81
N HIS A 68 -1.57 7.66 -3.45
CA HIS A 68 -0.76 7.55 -2.25
C HIS A 68 0.34 6.51 -2.42
N SER A 69 1.49 6.77 -1.80
CA SER A 69 2.64 5.87 -1.76
C SER A 69 2.95 5.52 -0.31
N TYR A 70 2.70 4.27 0.06
CA TYR A 70 2.94 3.74 1.39
C TYR A 70 4.41 3.34 1.50
N LEU A 71 5.26 4.29 1.90
CA LEU A 71 6.68 4.01 2.15
C LEU A 71 6.82 2.99 3.28
N ARG A 72 7.78 2.08 3.13
CA ARG A 72 8.06 0.92 4.03
C ARG A 72 7.12 -0.27 3.86
N TYR A 73 6.16 -0.19 2.93
CA TYR A 73 5.22 -1.27 2.65
C TYR A 73 5.41 -1.91 1.27
N GLY A 74 6.54 -1.66 0.61
CA GLY A 74 6.97 -2.45 -0.54
C GLY A 74 7.43 -3.84 -0.14
N LEU A 75 7.60 -4.78 -1.09
CA LEU A 75 7.89 -6.18 -0.80
C LEU A 75 9.11 -6.38 0.14
N LEU A 76 10.20 -5.66 -0.12
CA LEU A 76 11.44 -5.78 0.66
C LEU A 76 11.31 -5.04 1.99
N ALA A 77 10.77 -3.82 1.95
CA ALA A 77 10.60 -3.01 3.15
C ALA A 77 9.61 -3.62 4.15
N ALA A 78 8.51 -4.20 3.67
CA ALA A 78 7.48 -4.80 4.50
C ALA A 78 8.04 -5.97 5.31
N ARG A 79 8.99 -6.75 4.77
CA ARG A 79 9.68 -7.80 5.54
C ARG A 79 10.41 -7.21 6.76
N ALA A 80 11.09 -6.08 6.60
CA ALA A 80 11.75 -5.41 7.71
C ALA A 80 10.74 -4.92 8.76
N GLU A 81 9.62 -4.33 8.35
CA GLU A 81 8.57 -3.87 9.28
C GLU A 81 7.89 -5.04 10.01
N ILE A 82 7.64 -6.18 9.33
CA ILE A 82 7.08 -7.40 9.94
C ILE A 82 8.05 -7.98 10.97
N LEU A 83 9.33 -8.12 10.61
CA LEU A 83 10.35 -8.59 11.54
C LEU A 83 10.46 -7.66 12.76
N LYS A 84 10.43 -6.35 12.55
CA LYS A 84 10.44 -5.37 13.64
C LYS A 84 9.20 -5.47 14.54
N ALA A 85 8.03 -5.75 13.98
CA ALA A 85 6.78 -5.82 14.74
C ALA A 85 6.63 -7.12 15.55
N GLY A 86 7.09 -8.25 15.01
CA GLY A 86 6.89 -9.59 15.57
C GLY A 86 8.05 -10.15 16.39
N ASN A 87 9.25 -9.58 16.29
CA ASN A 87 10.46 -10.14 16.90
C ASN A 87 10.68 -9.70 18.37
N ALA A 88 9.64 -9.77 19.21
CA ALA A 88 9.77 -9.45 20.64
C ALA A 88 10.58 -10.52 21.41
N ASN A 89 10.62 -11.75 20.90
CA ASN A 89 11.19 -12.92 21.57
C ASN A 89 12.50 -13.42 20.94
N GLY A 90 13.14 -12.64 20.05
CA GLY A 90 14.36 -13.05 19.34
C GLY A 90 14.13 -13.98 18.14
N TYR A 91 12.87 -14.24 17.78
CA TYR A 91 12.48 -15.02 16.61
C TYR A 91 11.27 -14.40 15.90
N SER A 92 10.98 -14.86 14.68
CA SER A 92 9.82 -14.47 13.88
C SER A 92 8.90 -15.65 13.59
N ASN A 93 7.61 -15.44 13.74
CA ASN A 93 6.56 -16.40 13.37
C ASN A 93 6.37 -16.51 11.85
N CYS A 94 6.96 -15.60 11.08
CA CYS A 94 6.89 -15.55 9.62
C CYS A 94 8.07 -16.24 8.92
N VAL A 95 9.09 -16.64 9.67
CA VAL A 95 10.30 -17.28 9.12
C VAL A 95 10.15 -18.80 9.20
N LEU A 96 10.42 -19.47 8.08
CA LEU A 96 10.28 -20.93 7.96
C LEU A 96 11.22 -21.67 8.90
N ALA A 97 10.74 -22.79 9.45
CA ALA A 97 11.47 -23.62 10.40
C ALA A 97 12.89 -23.97 9.92
N GLY A 98 13.85 -23.95 10.84
CA GLY A 98 15.26 -24.26 10.56
C GLY A 98 16.07 -23.11 9.97
N HIS A 99 15.46 -21.98 9.61
CA HIS A 99 16.21 -20.79 9.21
C HIS A 99 16.69 -20.00 10.44
N GLN A 100 17.98 -19.70 10.48
CA GLN A 100 18.60 -18.78 11.43
C GLN A 100 19.45 -17.79 10.66
N GLY A 101 19.24 -16.50 10.89
CA GLY A 101 19.94 -15.49 10.11
C GLY A 101 19.38 -14.09 10.27
N GLN A 102 19.81 -13.23 9.36
CA GLN A 102 19.52 -11.80 9.41
C GLN A 102 19.02 -11.30 8.06
N TYR A 103 18.07 -10.37 8.10
CA TYR A 103 17.57 -9.64 6.95
C TYR A 103 18.15 -8.22 6.94
N LYS A 104 18.79 -7.81 5.84
CA LYS A 104 19.35 -6.46 5.69
C LYS A 104 18.48 -5.62 4.76
N TYR A 105 18.06 -4.46 5.24
CA TYR A 105 17.25 -3.53 4.45
C TYR A 105 17.50 -2.08 4.90
N GLY A 106 17.70 -1.18 3.92
CA GLY A 106 17.88 0.26 4.19
C GLY A 106 19.02 0.58 5.16
N GLY A 107 20.13 -0.17 5.09
CA GLY A 107 21.27 -0.02 6.01
C GLY A 107 21.09 -0.62 7.40
N ASN A 108 19.90 -1.14 7.72
CA ASN A 108 19.60 -1.78 9.00
C ASN A 108 19.65 -3.31 8.88
N THR A 109 19.89 -3.98 10.01
CA THR A 109 19.91 -5.44 10.12
C THR A 109 18.80 -5.87 11.07
N PHE A 110 17.99 -6.82 10.64
CA PHE A 110 16.84 -7.37 11.37
C PHE A 110 17.08 -8.85 11.63
N GLU A 111 16.89 -9.30 12.85
CA GLU A 111 16.96 -10.72 13.17
C GLU A 111 15.79 -11.44 12.46
N ALA A 112 16.12 -12.49 11.72
CA ALA A 112 15.21 -13.22 10.84
C ALA A 112 15.33 -14.72 11.09
N SER A 113 15.27 -15.11 12.36
CA SER A 113 15.34 -16.51 12.78
C SER A 113 13.94 -17.07 13.06
N ALA A 114 13.74 -18.36 12.74
CA ALA A 114 12.46 -19.03 12.95
C ALA A 114 12.13 -19.20 14.43
N ALA A 115 10.83 -19.18 14.76
CA ALA A 115 10.38 -19.61 16.07
C ALA A 115 10.78 -21.08 16.35
N PRO A 116 10.96 -21.49 17.61
CA PRO A 116 11.25 -22.89 17.95
C PRO A 116 10.21 -23.89 17.41
N SER A 117 8.95 -23.47 17.33
CA SER A 117 7.84 -24.23 16.73
C SER A 117 7.78 -24.15 15.20
N GLY A 118 8.68 -23.40 14.56
CA GLY A 118 8.60 -23.05 13.14
C GLY A 118 7.63 -21.91 12.85
N SER A 119 7.42 -21.61 11.57
CA SER A 119 6.49 -20.56 11.13
C SER A 119 5.03 -20.93 11.45
N SER A 120 4.23 -19.93 11.82
CA SER A 120 2.80 -20.07 12.09
C SER A 120 2.03 -19.04 11.29
N PHE A 121 1.05 -19.48 10.48
CA PHE A 121 0.25 -18.55 9.65
C PHE A 121 -0.54 -17.56 10.50
N SER A 122 -1.19 -18.02 11.57
CA SER A 122 -2.02 -17.17 12.44
C SER A 122 -1.19 -16.14 13.18
N GLU A 123 -0.05 -16.55 13.75
CA GLU A 123 0.84 -15.65 14.49
C GLU A 123 1.59 -14.71 13.55
N CYS A 124 2.10 -15.20 12.41
CA CYS A 124 2.67 -14.34 11.38
C CYS A 124 1.66 -13.31 10.87
N ARG A 125 0.41 -13.71 10.64
CA ARG A 125 -0.66 -12.78 10.26
C ARG A 125 -0.88 -11.71 11.34
N ALA A 126 -0.82 -12.06 12.61
CA ALA A 126 -0.92 -11.08 13.69
C ALA A 126 0.24 -10.08 13.67
N ASP A 127 1.47 -10.56 13.44
CA ASP A 127 2.66 -9.71 13.29
C ASP A 127 2.54 -8.78 12.07
N VAL A 128 2.03 -9.29 10.94
CA VAL A 128 1.76 -8.51 9.72
C VAL A 128 0.69 -7.45 9.96
N VAL A 129 -0.41 -7.78 10.63
CA VAL A 129 -1.49 -6.84 10.95
C VAL A 129 -0.98 -5.72 11.87
N LYS A 130 -0.14 -6.07 12.85
CA LYS A 130 0.55 -5.11 13.71
C LYS A 130 1.50 -4.21 12.91
N ALA A 131 2.28 -4.78 11.99
CA ALA A 131 3.18 -4.01 11.11
C ALA A 131 2.43 -3.05 10.18
N LEU A 132 1.24 -3.44 9.71
CA LEU A 132 0.36 -2.58 8.91
C LEU A 132 -0.23 -1.42 9.71
N LYS A 133 -0.24 -1.47 11.04
CA LYS A 133 -0.88 -0.47 11.91
C LYS A 133 -2.34 -0.24 11.53
N VAL A 134 -3.11 -1.33 11.44
CA VAL A 134 -4.53 -1.26 11.10
C VAL A 134 -5.36 -0.57 12.19
N ASP A 135 -4.88 -0.58 13.43
CA ASP A 135 -5.53 0.03 14.59
C ASP A 135 -5.15 1.51 14.78
N GLU A 136 -4.30 2.07 13.91
CA GLU A 136 -3.95 3.49 13.94
C GLU A 136 -5.20 4.35 13.75
N ALA A 137 -5.37 5.37 14.59
CA ALA A 137 -6.56 6.21 14.58
C ALA A 137 -6.77 6.89 13.21
N CYS A 138 -7.98 6.77 12.67
CA CYS A 138 -8.35 7.46 11.44
C CYS A 138 -8.90 8.85 11.78
N THR A 139 -8.18 9.90 11.38
CA THR A 139 -8.58 11.31 11.54
C THR A 139 -9.41 11.81 10.34
N HIS A 140 -9.80 10.91 9.45
CA HIS A 140 -10.55 11.17 8.22
C HIS A 140 -11.83 10.33 8.18
N MET A 141 -12.72 10.56 7.20
CA MET A 141 -13.99 9.81 7.12
C MET A 141 -13.76 8.29 7.02
N LYS A 142 -12.77 7.85 6.23
CA LYS A 142 -12.36 6.46 6.10
C LYS A 142 -10.87 6.39 5.77
N CYS A 143 -10.18 5.45 6.41
CA CYS A 143 -8.76 5.19 6.21
C CYS A 143 -8.53 3.76 5.74
N SER A 144 -7.38 3.54 5.12
CA SER A 144 -6.82 2.22 4.85
C SER A 144 -6.15 1.68 6.13
N PHE A 145 -4.84 1.78 6.22
CA PHE A 145 -4.05 1.48 7.41
C PHE A 145 -3.10 2.65 7.70
N GLY A 146 -2.54 2.70 8.92
CA GLY A 146 -1.63 3.79 9.32
C GLY A 146 -2.27 5.18 9.31
N GLY A 147 -3.58 5.28 9.52
CA GLY A 147 -4.32 6.55 9.53
C GLY A 147 -4.47 7.23 8.16
N ILE A 148 -4.06 6.57 7.08
CA ILE A 148 -4.05 7.16 5.73
C ILE A 148 -5.44 7.18 5.12
N TRP A 149 -5.87 8.33 4.61
CA TRP A 149 -7.15 8.47 3.90
C TRP A 149 -7.22 7.53 2.69
N ASN A 150 -8.32 6.80 2.55
CA ASN A 150 -8.43 5.77 1.51
C ASN A 150 -8.86 6.30 0.13
N GLY A 151 -9.15 7.60 0.01
CA GLY A 151 -9.62 8.24 -1.23
C GLY A 151 -11.14 8.17 -1.48
N GLY A 152 -11.93 7.62 -0.56
CA GLY A 152 -13.39 7.50 -0.67
C GLY A 152 -13.89 6.26 -1.42
N GLY A 153 -13.02 5.59 -2.18
CA GLY A 153 -13.34 4.38 -2.94
C GLY A 153 -14.22 4.65 -4.16
N GLY A 154 -15.19 3.76 -4.41
CA GLY A 154 -16.16 3.94 -5.49
C GLY A 154 -15.75 3.36 -6.84
N ALA A 155 -16.41 3.80 -7.91
CA ALA A 155 -16.40 3.12 -9.20
C ALA A 155 -15.00 3.05 -9.87
N GLY A 156 -14.19 4.10 -9.76
CA GLY A 156 -12.83 4.10 -10.31
C GLY A 156 -11.86 3.14 -9.61
N GLN A 157 -12.22 2.61 -8.43
CA GLN A 157 -11.48 1.58 -7.71
C GLN A 157 -12.05 0.17 -7.91
N LYS A 158 -13.23 0.03 -8.55
CA LYS A 158 -13.94 -1.26 -8.66
C LYS A 158 -13.12 -2.30 -9.44
N ASN A 159 -12.44 -1.86 -10.49
CA ASN A 159 -11.53 -2.68 -11.28
C ASN A 159 -10.10 -2.24 -10.99
N LEU A 160 -9.23 -3.19 -10.67
CA LEU A 160 -7.84 -2.92 -10.32
C LEU A 160 -6.90 -3.68 -11.24
N PHE A 161 -5.83 -3.01 -11.64
CA PHE A 161 -4.63 -3.63 -12.17
C PHE A 161 -3.56 -3.64 -11.08
N VAL A 162 -3.04 -4.82 -10.75
CA VAL A 162 -1.97 -4.97 -9.76
C VAL A 162 -0.64 -5.24 -10.47
N ALA A 163 0.40 -4.48 -10.14
CA ALA A 163 1.66 -4.43 -10.88
C ALA A 163 2.87 -4.87 -10.04
N SER A 164 3.99 -5.09 -10.73
CA SER A 164 5.31 -5.36 -10.16
C SER A 164 5.31 -6.63 -9.29
N PHE A 165 5.71 -6.54 -8.02
CA PHE A 165 5.82 -7.73 -7.15
C PHE A 165 4.48 -8.39 -6.81
N PHE A 166 3.34 -7.81 -7.19
CA PHE A 166 2.07 -8.54 -7.19
C PHE A 166 1.97 -9.61 -8.30
N PHE A 167 2.76 -9.49 -9.37
CA PHE A 167 2.80 -10.44 -10.48
C PHE A 167 4.04 -11.34 -10.43
N ASP A 168 5.20 -10.79 -10.05
CA ASP A 168 6.49 -11.51 -10.07
C ASP A 168 6.65 -12.57 -8.93
N ARG A 169 5.58 -12.90 -8.19
CA ARG A 169 5.62 -13.77 -7.00
C ARG A 169 4.44 -14.72 -6.89
#